data_AF-A0A7C4SZF4-F1
#
_entry.id   AF-A0A7C4SZF4-F1
#
_cell.length_a   1.000
_cell.length_b   1.000
_cell.length_c   1.000
_cell.angle_alpha   90.00
_cell.angle_beta   90.00
_cell.angle_gamma   90.00
#
_symmetry.space_group_name_H-M   'P 1'
#
loop_
_entity.id
_entity.type
_entity.pdbx_description
1 polymer ?
#
loop_
_entity_poly.entity_id
_entity_poly.type
_entity_poly.pdbx_seq_one_letter_code
_entity_poly.pdbx_strand_id
1 'polypeptide(L)'
;MNYLVSREFNSLYIFIDIVWLVIYGGLLFYFKKRLAVIAGVLAGIIYFIVDYGIFYLLLHARTVHGANPLLFLFWLSMSYGFTNFAWIWILLDNDKNKLEWSLLPILGWVAIGQAAMNFGKGFPVISISRTVSSYHGAMAIILLVGYLFLIVRKLQNKEDVNLFYLLAIGIGVQFAWELSLLLNGIRPPQWQPLVINSLIETNLGMPYIYLIHKAITAKTAEHVR
;
A
#
# COMPACT_ATOMS: atom_id res chain seq x y z
N MET A 1 -1.20 1.99 23.98
CA MET A 1 -2.65 1.87 23.75
C MET A 1 -2.87 0.68 22.83
N ASN A 2 -3.51 -0.38 23.31
CA ASN A 2 -3.88 -1.52 22.48
C ASN A 2 -5.27 -1.24 21.92
N TYR A 3 -5.40 -1.11 20.61
CA TYR A 3 -6.70 -1.03 19.95
C TYR A 3 -6.78 -2.08 18.83
N LEU A 4 -8.00 -2.54 18.56
CA LEU A 4 -8.26 -3.55 17.55
C LEU A 4 -8.35 -2.87 16.19
N VAL A 5 -7.56 -3.33 15.24
CA VAL A 5 -7.72 -2.96 13.83
C VAL A 5 -8.46 -4.10 13.15
N SER A 6 -9.73 -3.86 12.81
CA SER A 6 -10.56 -4.81 12.08
C SER A 6 -10.99 -4.26 10.73
N ARG A 7 -11.35 -5.17 9.83
CA ARG A 7 -12.04 -4.89 8.59
C ARG A 7 -13.11 -5.93 8.34
N GLU A 8 -14.20 -5.51 7.74
CA GLU A 8 -15.29 -6.37 7.28
C GLU A 8 -15.66 -6.02 5.84
N PHE A 9 -15.77 -7.02 4.99
CA PHE A 9 -16.20 -6.87 3.60
C PHE A 9 -16.96 -8.12 3.17
N ASN A 10 -17.89 -7.96 2.24
CA ASN A 10 -18.49 -9.11 1.58
C ASN A 10 -17.54 -9.67 0.52
N SER A 11 -17.72 -10.94 0.15
CA SER A 11 -16.91 -11.59 -0.89
C SER A 11 -17.06 -10.97 -2.28
N LEU A 12 -18.14 -10.24 -2.57
CA LEU A 12 -18.28 -9.48 -3.83
C LEU A 12 -17.18 -8.41 -3.97
N TYR A 13 -16.80 -7.75 -2.87
CA TYR A 13 -15.67 -6.81 -2.86
C TYR A 13 -14.40 -7.43 -3.45
N ILE A 14 -14.07 -8.66 -3.02
CA ILE A 14 -12.87 -9.39 -3.47
C ILE A 14 -12.95 -9.67 -4.97
N PHE A 15 -14.11 -10.12 -5.48
CA PHE A 15 -14.25 -10.43 -6.91
C PHE A 15 -14.11 -9.18 -7.78
N ILE A 16 -14.76 -8.07 -7.41
CA ILE A 16 -14.66 -6.81 -8.16
C ILE A 16 -13.23 -6.27 -8.07
N ASP A 17 -12.59 -6.36 -6.91
CA ASP A 17 -11.21 -5.94 -6.73
C ASP A 17 -10.23 -6.75 -7.59
N ILE A 18 -10.38 -8.07 -7.69
CA ILE A 18 -9.56 -8.90 -8.58
C ILE A 18 -9.69 -8.44 -10.05
N VAL A 19 -10.92 -8.17 -10.51
CA VAL A 19 -11.15 -7.63 -11.86
C VAL A 19 -10.45 -6.28 -12.02
N TRP A 20 -10.56 -5.40 -11.03
CA TRP A 20 -9.90 -4.10 -11.02
C TRP A 20 -8.37 -4.22 -11.06
N LEU A 21 -7.76 -5.13 -10.28
CA LEU A 21 -6.32 -5.37 -10.28
C LEU A 21 -5.81 -5.84 -11.64
N VAL A 22 -6.57 -6.71 -12.32
CA VAL A 22 -6.25 -7.15 -13.69
C VAL A 22 -6.31 -5.98 -14.66
N ILE A 23 -7.34 -5.12 -14.56
CA ILE A 23 -7.46 -3.91 -15.40
C ILE A 23 -6.29 -2.95 -15.12
N TYR A 24 -6.04 -2.63 -13.86
CA TYR A 24 -4.97 -1.72 -13.44
C TYR A 24 -3.59 -2.24 -13.89
N GLY A 25 -3.29 -3.50 -13.63
CA GLY A 25 -2.06 -4.15 -14.10
C GLY A 25 -1.96 -4.18 -15.63
N GLY A 26 -3.07 -4.48 -16.32
CA GLY A 26 -3.15 -4.46 -17.78
C GLY A 26 -2.87 -3.09 -18.38
N LEU A 27 -3.43 -2.02 -17.80
CA LEU A 27 -3.15 -0.65 -18.20
C LEU A 27 -1.67 -0.30 -17.99
N LEU A 28 -1.09 -0.65 -16.85
CA LEU A 28 0.33 -0.42 -16.59
C LEU A 28 1.21 -1.15 -17.62
N PHE A 29 0.89 -2.40 -17.96
CA PHE A 29 1.61 -3.14 -19.01
C PHE A 29 1.45 -2.49 -20.39
N TYR A 30 0.23 -2.13 -20.77
CA TYR A 30 -0.09 -1.51 -22.05
C TYR A 30 0.67 -0.19 -22.25
N PHE A 31 0.70 0.67 -21.22
CA PHE A 31 1.44 1.93 -21.21
C PHE A 31 2.92 1.78 -20.83
N LYS A 32 3.45 0.55 -20.87
CA LYS A 32 4.88 0.21 -20.67
C LYS A 32 5.45 0.63 -19.30
N LYS A 33 4.62 0.71 -18.26
CA LYS A 33 5.01 0.98 -16.86
C LYS A 33 5.54 -0.27 -16.16
N ARG A 34 6.48 -0.98 -16.80
CA ARG A 34 6.94 -2.33 -16.38
C ARG A 34 7.61 -2.32 -15.01
N LEU A 35 8.42 -1.30 -14.69
CA LEU A 35 9.08 -1.20 -13.39
C LEU A 35 8.09 -1.00 -12.26
N ALA A 36 7.04 -0.19 -12.47
CA ALA A 36 5.97 -0.02 -11.50
C ALA A 36 5.23 -1.35 -11.25
N VAL A 37 4.94 -2.12 -12.31
CA VAL A 37 4.35 -3.46 -12.15
C VAL A 37 5.26 -4.39 -11.35
N ILE A 38 6.55 -4.46 -11.69
CA ILE A 38 7.52 -5.31 -10.98
C ILE A 38 7.63 -4.91 -9.51
N ALA A 39 7.77 -3.61 -9.23
CA ALA A 39 7.83 -3.09 -7.87
C ALA A 39 6.56 -3.43 -7.08
N GLY A 40 5.39 -3.25 -7.70
CA GLY A 40 4.11 -3.64 -7.12
C GLY A 40 4.04 -5.14 -6.79
N VAL A 41 4.37 -6.01 -7.74
CA VAL A 41 4.28 -7.47 -7.54
C VAL A 41 5.23 -7.93 -6.44
N LEU A 42 6.48 -7.46 -6.46
CA LEU A 42 7.45 -7.78 -5.42
C LEU A 42 7.00 -7.31 -4.05
N ALA A 43 6.45 -6.09 -3.96
CA ALA A 43 5.92 -5.58 -2.70
C ALA A 43 4.71 -6.38 -2.21
N GLY A 44 3.79 -6.77 -3.11
CA GLY A 44 2.66 -7.64 -2.79
C GLY A 44 3.12 -9.00 -2.23
N ILE A 45 4.14 -9.61 -2.82
CA ILE A 45 4.74 -10.86 -2.33
C ILE A 45 5.39 -10.67 -0.95
N ILE A 46 6.15 -9.59 -0.75
CA ILE A 46 6.76 -9.27 0.54
C ILE A 46 5.67 -9.07 1.61
N TYR A 47 4.61 -8.33 1.28
CA TYR A 47 3.48 -8.10 2.16
C TYR A 47 2.81 -9.42 2.53
N PHE A 48 2.66 -10.33 1.58
CA PHE A 48 2.10 -11.65 1.84
C PHE A 48 2.97 -12.49 2.78
N ILE A 49 4.29 -12.50 2.57
CA ILE A 49 5.23 -13.21 3.45
C ILE A 49 5.13 -12.67 4.89
N VAL A 50 5.04 -11.34 5.04
CA VAL A 50 4.90 -10.72 6.36
C VAL A 50 3.53 -11.00 6.96
N ASP A 51 2.46 -10.83 6.20
CA ASP A 51 1.08 -10.95 6.68
C ASP A 51 0.71 -12.40 7.01
N TYR A 52 1.01 -13.34 6.12
CA TYR A 52 0.70 -14.75 6.29
C TYR A 52 1.80 -15.46 7.09
N GLY A 53 3.07 -15.29 6.72
CA GLY A 53 4.18 -15.97 7.39
C GLY A 53 4.42 -15.46 8.80
N ILE A 54 4.60 -14.15 8.97
CA ILE A 54 4.97 -13.59 10.28
C ILE A 54 3.73 -13.39 11.15
N PHE A 55 2.77 -12.59 10.71
CA PHE A 55 1.65 -12.19 11.58
C PHE A 55 0.63 -13.30 11.82
N TYR A 56 0.32 -14.10 10.81
CA TYR A 56 -0.66 -15.17 10.94
C TYR A 56 -0.05 -16.48 11.49
N LEU A 57 1.00 -17.01 10.86
CA LEU A 57 1.60 -18.29 11.26
C LEU A 57 2.50 -18.19 12.49
N LEU A 58 3.47 -17.26 12.53
CA LEU A 58 4.47 -17.21 13.61
C LEU A 58 3.97 -16.51 14.88
N LEU A 59 3.28 -15.37 14.74
CA LEU A 59 2.89 -14.52 15.87
C LEU A 59 1.45 -14.71 16.31
N HIS A 60 0.61 -15.38 15.52
CA HIS A 60 -0.83 -15.54 15.76
C HIS A 60 -1.54 -14.21 16.09
N ALA A 61 -1.04 -13.09 15.54
CA ALA A 61 -1.50 -11.74 15.82
C ALA A 61 -2.67 -11.31 14.91
N ARG A 62 -3.09 -12.19 13.99
CA ARG A 62 -4.11 -11.94 12.98
C ARG A 62 -5.12 -13.07 12.93
N THR A 63 -6.39 -12.72 12.92
CA THR A 63 -7.50 -13.66 12.75
C THR A 63 -8.27 -13.35 11.48
N VAL A 64 -8.72 -14.40 10.78
CA VAL A 64 -9.54 -14.31 9.56
C VAL A 64 -10.72 -15.25 9.73
N HIS A 65 -11.93 -14.73 9.51
CA HIS A 65 -13.19 -15.50 9.56
C HIS A 65 -13.93 -15.38 8.23
N GLY A 66 -14.61 -16.45 7.81
CA GLY A 66 -15.43 -16.46 6.60
C GLY A 66 -14.68 -16.74 5.29
N ALA A 67 -13.36 -16.95 5.34
CA ALA A 67 -12.54 -17.31 4.16
C ALA A 67 -11.32 -18.17 4.54
N ASN A 68 -10.73 -18.83 3.54
CA ASN A 68 -9.44 -19.48 3.69
C ASN A 68 -8.34 -18.43 3.95
N PRO A 69 -7.63 -18.47 5.10
CA PRO A 69 -6.68 -17.41 5.47
C PRO A 69 -5.51 -17.24 4.50
N LEU A 70 -5.02 -18.33 3.90
CA LEU A 70 -3.91 -18.27 2.94
C LEU A 70 -4.31 -17.47 1.69
N LEU A 71 -5.41 -17.88 1.04
CA LEU A 71 -5.89 -17.21 -0.18
C LEU A 71 -6.36 -15.79 0.10
N PHE A 72 -7.04 -15.59 1.23
CA PHE A 72 -7.53 -14.28 1.63
C PHE A 72 -6.38 -13.30 1.88
N LEU A 73 -5.35 -13.71 2.63
CA LEU A 73 -4.20 -12.86 2.91
C LEU A 73 -3.34 -12.63 1.67
N PHE A 74 -3.25 -13.61 0.77
CA PHE A 74 -2.59 -13.42 -0.52
C PHE A 74 -3.30 -12.34 -1.35
N TRP A 75 -4.62 -12.43 -1.49
CA TRP A 75 -5.41 -11.40 -2.17
C TRP A 75 -5.23 -10.04 -1.49
N LEU A 76 -5.35 -9.96 -0.17
CA LEU A 76 -5.25 -8.71 0.58
C LEU A 76 -3.89 -8.03 0.37
N SER A 77 -2.82 -8.81 0.45
CA SER A 77 -1.45 -8.34 0.26
C SER A 77 -1.18 -7.94 -1.19
N MET A 78 -1.73 -8.68 -2.17
CA MET A 78 -1.64 -8.29 -3.58
C MET A 78 -2.45 -7.03 -3.85
N SER A 79 -3.71 -6.94 -3.42
CA SER A 79 -4.57 -5.78 -3.64
C SER A 79 -3.91 -4.50 -3.16
N TYR A 80 -3.44 -4.46 -1.91
CA TYR A 80 -2.85 -3.24 -1.38
C TYR A 80 -1.37 -3.09 -1.71
N GLY A 81 -0.59 -4.17 -1.59
CA GLY A 81 0.84 -4.15 -1.86
C GLY A 81 1.15 -3.86 -3.32
N PHE A 82 0.45 -4.49 -4.27
CA PHE A 82 0.62 -4.20 -5.69
C PHE A 82 0.24 -2.76 -6.01
N THR A 83 -0.99 -2.38 -5.67
CA THR A 83 -1.56 -1.10 -6.12
C THR A 83 -0.83 0.09 -5.49
N ASN A 84 -0.51 0.02 -4.19
CA ASN A 84 0.22 1.09 -3.51
C ASN A 84 1.64 1.24 -4.07
N PHE A 85 2.39 0.14 -4.21
CA PHE A 85 3.79 0.25 -4.64
C PHE A 85 3.93 0.56 -6.13
N ALA A 86 3.04 0.05 -6.98
CA ALA A 86 3.01 0.45 -8.37
C ALA A 86 2.72 1.96 -8.50
N TRP A 87 1.77 2.47 -7.71
CA TRP A 87 1.45 3.89 -7.70
C TRP A 87 2.58 4.75 -7.12
N ILE A 88 3.18 4.36 -5.99
CA ILE A 88 4.37 5.01 -5.43
C ILE A 88 5.48 5.08 -6.46
N TRP A 89 5.74 3.99 -7.19
CA TRP A 89 6.78 3.94 -8.21
C TRP A 89 6.54 4.95 -9.33
N ILE A 90 5.30 5.08 -9.80
CA ILE A 90 4.93 6.08 -10.83
C ILE A 90 5.14 7.51 -10.32
N LEU A 91 4.83 7.77 -9.05
CA LEU A 91 5.04 9.09 -8.44
C LEU A 91 6.55 9.39 -8.30
N LEU A 92 7.36 8.40 -7.95
CA LEU A 92 8.82 8.52 -7.89
C LEU A 92 9.47 8.67 -9.27
N ASP A 93 8.92 8.04 -10.30
CA ASP A 93 9.29 8.27 -11.71
C ASP A 93 9.02 9.71 -12.15
N ASN A 94 8.27 10.48 -11.35
CA ASN A 94 7.81 11.84 -11.67
C ASN A 94 7.13 11.90 -13.05
N ASP A 95 6.29 10.91 -13.34
CA ASP A 95 5.61 10.77 -14.62
C ASP A 95 4.81 12.04 -14.98
N LYS A 96 4.82 12.41 -16.26
CA LYS A 96 4.07 13.58 -16.75
C LYS A 96 2.56 13.48 -16.46
N ASN A 97 2.01 12.27 -16.46
CA ASN A 97 0.60 11.98 -16.24
C ASN A 97 0.36 11.39 -14.83
N LYS A 98 1.24 11.71 -13.85
CA LYS A 98 1.15 11.14 -12.50
C LYS A 98 -0.18 11.41 -11.80
N LEU A 99 -0.88 12.49 -12.13
CA LEU A 99 -2.18 12.80 -11.55
C LEU A 99 -3.25 11.85 -12.10
N GLU A 100 -3.28 11.61 -13.40
CA GLU A 100 -4.16 10.67 -14.07
C GLU A 100 -3.91 9.24 -13.58
N TRP A 101 -2.64 8.85 -13.42
CA TRP A 101 -2.28 7.57 -12.82
C TRP A 101 -2.75 7.45 -11.37
N SER A 102 -2.77 8.55 -10.62
CA SER A 102 -3.25 8.59 -9.23
C SER A 102 -4.76 8.44 -9.13
N LEU A 103 -5.51 8.87 -10.15
CA LEU A 103 -6.97 8.70 -10.16
C LEU A 103 -7.38 7.23 -10.22
N LEU A 104 -6.60 6.37 -10.88
CA LEU A 104 -6.93 4.94 -11.00
C LEU A 104 -7.10 4.26 -9.63
N PRO A 105 -6.09 4.17 -8.74
CA PRO A 105 -6.28 3.52 -7.45
C PRO A 105 -7.37 4.18 -6.60
N ILE A 106 -7.45 5.52 -6.59
CA ILE A 106 -8.44 6.27 -5.80
C ILE A 106 -9.87 5.95 -6.25
N LEU A 107 -10.14 6.06 -7.56
CA LEU A 107 -11.45 5.74 -8.13
C LEU A 107 -11.78 4.26 -7.97
N GLY A 108 -10.79 3.39 -8.18
CA GLY A 108 -10.92 1.95 -7.98
C GLY A 108 -11.39 1.61 -6.57
N TRP A 109 -10.64 2.02 -5.55
CA TRP A 109 -10.96 1.66 -4.16
C TRP A 109 -12.33 2.17 -3.72
N VAL A 110 -12.69 3.41 -4.09
CA VAL A 110 -14.02 3.97 -3.79
C VAL A 110 -15.11 3.21 -4.56
N ALA A 111 -14.96 3.02 -5.87
CA ALA A 111 -15.97 2.38 -6.70
C ALA A 111 -16.21 0.92 -6.31
N ILE A 112 -15.14 0.15 -6.05
CA ILE A 112 -15.24 -1.25 -5.63
C ILE A 112 -16.02 -1.36 -4.31
N GLY A 113 -15.68 -0.53 -3.33
CA GLY A 113 -16.35 -0.55 -2.03
C GLY A 113 -17.82 -0.16 -2.13
N GLN A 114 -18.13 0.94 -2.82
CA GLN A 114 -19.51 1.36 -3.03
C GLN A 114 -20.32 0.34 -3.82
N ALA A 115 -19.75 -0.26 -4.87
CA ALA A 115 -20.41 -1.32 -5.64
C ALA A 115 -20.68 -2.55 -4.76
N ALA A 116 -19.69 -2.99 -3.97
CA ALA A 116 -19.84 -4.11 -3.06
C ALA A 116 -20.92 -3.85 -1.98
N MET A 117 -21.00 -2.64 -1.43
CA MET A 117 -22.02 -2.27 -0.45
C MET A 117 -23.45 -2.34 -1.03
N ASN A 118 -23.63 -1.85 -2.26
CA ASN A 118 -24.96 -1.76 -2.88
C ASN A 118 -25.41 -3.06 -3.56
N PHE A 119 -24.48 -3.86 -4.08
CA PHE A 119 -24.79 -5.07 -4.86
C PHE A 119 -24.38 -6.37 -4.16
N GLY A 120 -23.73 -6.31 -3.00
CA GLY A 120 -23.19 -7.48 -2.30
C GLY A 120 -24.17 -8.20 -1.38
N LYS A 121 -25.47 -7.90 -1.43
CA LYS A 121 -26.47 -8.60 -0.62
C LYS A 121 -26.49 -10.09 -0.98
N GLY A 122 -26.39 -10.96 0.02
CA GLY A 122 -26.36 -12.42 -0.16
C GLY A 122 -24.96 -13.01 -0.36
N PHE A 123 -23.92 -12.17 -0.47
CA PHE A 123 -22.54 -12.65 -0.47
C PHE A 123 -22.05 -12.90 0.96
N PRO A 124 -21.27 -13.97 1.21
CA PRO A 124 -20.64 -14.22 2.50
C PRO A 124 -19.82 -13.03 2.99
N VAL A 125 -19.90 -12.75 4.29
CA VAL A 125 -19.10 -11.73 4.98
C VAL A 125 -17.79 -12.35 5.46
N ILE A 126 -16.71 -11.63 5.23
CA ILE A 126 -15.36 -11.99 5.65
C ILE A 126 -14.87 -10.90 6.60
N SER A 127 -14.29 -11.32 7.72
CA SER A 127 -13.72 -10.40 8.68
C SER A 127 -12.26 -10.74 8.96
N ILE A 128 -11.47 -9.70 9.15
CA ILE A 128 -10.06 -9.79 9.54
C ILE A 128 -9.82 -8.84 10.69
N SER A 129 -9.09 -9.29 11.71
CA SER A 129 -8.68 -8.42 12.80
C SER A 129 -7.24 -8.68 13.22
N ARG A 130 -6.62 -7.63 13.76
CA ARG A 130 -5.30 -7.70 14.40
C ARG A 130 -5.27 -6.83 15.64
N THR A 131 -4.54 -7.28 16.65
CA THR A 131 -4.21 -6.44 17.80
C THR A 131 -3.01 -5.58 17.45
N VAL A 132 -3.13 -4.26 17.61
CA VAL A 132 -1.99 -3.36 17.47
C VAL A 132 -1.08 -3.57 18.68
N SER A 133 0.14 -4.07 18.46
CA SER A 133 1.15 -4.28 19.49
C SER A 133 2.16 -3.12 19.53
N SER A 134 3.21 -3.24 20.34
CA SER A 134 4.26 -2.25 20.54
C SER A 134 5.11 -1.93 19.29
N TYR A 135 4.86 -2.55 18.13
CA TYR A 135 5.68 -2.37 16.93
C TYR A 135 5.65 -0.95 16.35
N HIS A 136 4.64 -0.12 16.64
CA HIS A 136 4.61 1.26 16.15
C HIS A 136 5.81 2.09 16.63
N GLY A 137 6.35 1.78 17.82
CA GLY A 137 7.58 2.39 18.29
C GLY A 137 8.78 2.06 17.40
N ALA A 138 8.92 0.79 17.01
CA ALA A 138 9.95 0.36 16.08
C ALA A 138 9.77 1.01 14.69
N MET A 139 8.53 1.08 14.18
CA MET A 139 8.23 1.74 12.92
C MET A 139 8.61 3.24 12.93
N ALA A 140 8.33 3.94 14.02
CA ALA A 140 8.69 5.35 14.17
C ALA A 140 10.22 5.56 14.16
N ILE A 141 10.98 4.65 14.79
CA ILE A 141 12.45 4.69 14.75
C ILE A 141 12.97 4.46 13.32
N ILE A 142 12.43 3.45 12.62
CA ILE A 142 12.82 3.16 11.22
C ILE A 142 12.54 4.36 10.31
N LEU A 143 11.38 5.00 10.48
CA LEU A 143 11.01 6.21 9.77
C LEU A 143 12.01 7.34 10.06
N LEU A 144 12.29 7.60 11.34
CA LEU A 144 13.22 8.65 11.76
C LEU A 144 14.61 8.43 11.17
N VAL A 145 15.16 7.22 11.28
CA VAL A 145 16.49 6.88 10.75
C VAL A 145 16.54 7.08 9.23
N GLY A 146 15.53 6.61 8.49
CA GLY A 146 15.48 6.73 7.03
C GLY A 146 15.43 8.19 6.57
N TYR A 147 14.57 9.00 7.18
CA TYR A 147 14.46 10.41 6.84
C TYR A 147 15.69 11.21 7.29
N LEU A 148 16.21 10.96 8.49
CA LEU A 148 17.40 11.64 8.99
C LEU A 148 18.61 11.38 8.07
N PHE A 149 18.77 10.14 7.59
CA PHE A 149 19.79 9.81 6.61
C PHE A 149 19.67 10.65 5.34
N LEU A 150 18.47 10.73 4.74
CA LEU A 150 18.25 11.54 3.54
C LEU A 150 18.43 13.05 3.78
N ILE A 151 17.99 13.55 4.93
CA ILE A 151 18.17 14.96 5.35
C ILE A 151 19.66 15.29 5.43
N VAL A 152 20.45 14.48 6.16
CA VAL A 152 21.89 14.69 6.29
C VAL A 152 22.57 14.66 4.93
N ARG A 153 22.23 13.68 4.07
CA ARG A 153 22.83 13.60 2.73
C ARG A 153 22.44 14.76 1.83
N LYS A 154 21.23 15.29 1.96
CA LYS A 154 20.80 16.50 1.26
C LYS A 154 21.56 17.73 1.73
N LEU A 155 21.70 17.93 3.04
CA LEU A 155 22.48 19.03 3.62
C LEU A 155 23.96 18.96 3.26
N GLN A 156 24.49 17.76 3.02
CA GLN A 156 25.85 17.54 2.50
C GLN A 156 25.98 17.71 0.98
N ASN A 157 24.91 18.09 0.27
CA ASN A 157 24.85 18.16 -1.20
C ASN A 157 25.18 16.82 -1.91
N LYS A 158 24.97 15.69 -1.23
CA LYS A 158 25.21 14.34 -1.77
C LYS A 158 23.96 13.69 -2.34
N GLU A 159 22.79 14.27 -2.09
CA GLU A 159 21.48 13.78 -2.53
C GLU A 159 20.55 14.96 -2.81
N ASP A 160 20.04 15.06 -4.05
CA ASP A 160 19.04 16.07 -4.41
C ASP A 160 17.62 15.47 -4.38
N VAL A 161 17.19 15.10 -3.18
CA VAL A 161 15.86 14.52 -2.95
C VAL A 161 14.86 15.60 -2.53
N ASN A 162 13.67 15.64 -3.14
CA ASN A 162 12.58 16.47 -2.63
C ASN A 162 11.88 15.77 -1.45
N LEU A 163 12.34 16.06 -0.23
CA LEU A 163 11.84 15.45 1.01
C LEU A 163 10.35 15.70 1.23
N PHE A 164 9.84 16.89 0.89
CA PHE A 164 8.42 17.21 1.03
C PHE A 164 7.57 16.40 0.06
N TYR A 165 8.03 16.26 -1.19
CA TYR A 165 7.35 15.41 -2.16
C TYR A 165 7.36 13.94 -1.73
N LEU A 166 8.49 13.47 -1.19
CA LEU A 166 8.62 12.09 -0.69
C LEU A 166 7.65 11.81 0.47
N LEU A 167 7.56 12.72 1.43
CA LEU A 167 6.57 12.67 2.52
C LEU A 167 5.14 12.70 1.98
N ALA A 168 4.86 13.59 1.02
CA ALA A 168 3.53 13.73 0.43
C ALA A 168 3.08 12.45 -0.31
N ILE A 169 3.99 11.75 -0.98
CA ILE A 169 3.69 10.44 -1.59
C ILE A 169 3.29 9.44 -0.51
N GLY A 170 4.14 9.27 0.51
CA GLY A 170 3.89 8.28 1.56
C GLY A 170 2.57 8.52 2.31
N ILE A 171 2.32 9.77 2.68
CA ILE A 171 1.09 10.19 3.34
C ILE A 171 -0.11 10.04 2.40
N GLY A 172 0.00 10.55 1.17
CA GLY A 172 -1.12 10.60 0.23
C GLY A 172 -1.62 9.23 -0.19
N VAL A 173 -0.71 8.29 -0.50
CA VAL A 173 -1.06 6.92 -0.91
C VAL A 173 -1.79 6.20 0.21
N GLN A 174 -1.24 6.25 1.42
CA GLN A 174 -1.83 5.59 2.58
C GLN A 174 -3.14 6.23 3.01
N PHE A 175 -3.19 7.56 3.00
CA PHE A 175 -4.39 8.31 3.35
C PHE A 175 -5.53 8.01 2.38
N ALA A 176 -5.27 8.00 1.08
CA ALA A 176 -6.27 7.70 0.07
C ALA A 176 -6.87 6.29 0.28
N TRP A 177 -6.02 5.31 0.59
CA TRP A 177 -6.46 3.95 0.89
C TRP A 177 -7.27 3.86 2.19
N GLU A 178 -6.74 4.40 3.29
CA GLU A 178 -7.40 4.41 4.60
C GLU A 178 -8.75 5.13 4.55
N LEU A 179 -8.79 6.27 3.86
CA LEU A 179 -10.02 7.03 3.65
C LEU A 179 -11.04 6.23 2.83
N SER A 180 -10.61 5.52 1.79
CA SER A 180 -11.51 4.66 1.02
C SER A 180 -12.12 3.55 1.88
N LEU A 181 -11.33 2.88 2.72
CA LEU A 181 -11.84 1.86 3.63
C LEU A 181 -12.86 2.44 4.62
N LEU A 182 -12.61 3.65 5.12
CA LEU A 182 -13.50 4.36 6.02
C LEU A 182 -14.81 4.75 5.35
N LEU A 183 -14.76 5.37 4.17
CA LEU A 183 -15.93 5.81 3.39
C LEU A 183 -16.84 4.65 2.98
N ASN A 184 -16.25 3.48 2.73
CA ASN A 184 -16.97 2.28 2.35
C ASN A 184 -17.45 1.44 3.56
N GLY A 185 -17.30 1.94 4.79
CA GLY A 185 -17.70 1.21 6.00
C GLY A 185 -16.95 -0.11 6.22
N ILE A 186 -15.87 -0.36 5.48
CA ILE A 186 -15.04 -1.57 5.60
C ILE A 186 -14.26 -1.54 6.91
N ARG A 187 -13.91 -0.33 7.37
CA ARG A 187 -13.20 -0.10 8.63
C ARG A 187 -14.09 0.68 9.60
N PRO A 188 -14.04 0.37 10.92
CA PRO A 188 -14.75 1.16 11.92
C PRO A 188 -14.35 2.65 11.88
N PRO A 189 -15.24 3.58 12.24
CA PRO A 189 -14.99 5.02 12.19
C PRO A 189 -14.03 5.48 13.29
N GLN A 190 -12.74 5.19 13.11
CA GLN A 190 -11.65 5.53 14.01
C GLN A 190 -10.67 6.45 13.29
N TRP A 191 -10.28 7.55 13.94
CA TRP A 191 -9.34 8.51 13.36
C TRP A 191 -7.88 8.04 13.47
N GLN A 192 -7.56 7.22 14.47
CA GLN A 192 -6.19 6.79 14.75
C GLN A 192 -5.57 6.00 13.58
N PRO A 193 -6.22 4.97 12.99
CA PRO A 193 -5.67 4.28 11.83
C PRO A 193 -5.46 5.20 10.63
N LEU A 194 -6.42 6.12 10.39
CA LEU A 194 -6.33 7.08 9.29
C LEU A 194 -5.10 8.00 9.44
N VAL A 195 -4.85 8.53 10.64
CA VAL A 195 -3.75 9.48 10.87
C VAL A 195 -2.41 8.76 11.05
N ILE A 196 -2.34 7.78 11.95
CA ILE A 196 -1.10 7.10 12.33
C ILE A 196 -0.56 6.30 11.15
N ASN A 197 -1.41 5.55 10.45
CA ASN A 197 -0.91 4.75 9.33
C ASN A 197 -0.43 5.67 8.21
N SER A 198 -1.16 6.75 7.91
CA SER A 198 -0.77 7.72 6.87
C SER A 198 0.56 8.39 7.17
N LEU A 199 0.80 8.78 8.42
CA LEU A 199 2.05 9.43 8.80
C LEU A 199 3.22 8.46 8.96
N ILE A 200 2.96 7.20 9.34
CA ILE A 200 3.99 6.24 9.76
C ILE A 200 4.08 5.02 8.84
N GLU A 201 3.02 4.22 8.68
CA GLU A 201 3.11 2.86 8.10
C GLU A 201 3.68 2.83 6.67
N THR A 202 3.18 3.67 5.75
CA THR A 202 3.76 3.72 4.38
C THR A 202 4.96 4.65 4.33
N ASN A 203 4.92 5.73 5.11
CA ASN A 203 5.95 6.75 5.11
C ASN A 203 7.30 6.23 5.64
N LEU A 204 7.30 5.24 6.54
CA LEU A 204 8.51 4.59 7.02
C LEU A 204 9.30 3.94 5.88
N GLY A 205 8.63 3.45 4.85
CA GLY A 205 9.25 2.78 3.70
C GLY A 205 9.78 3.75 2.65
N MET A 206 9.29 4.98 2.62
CA MET A 206 9.55 5.93 1.53
C MET A 206 11.04 6.26 1.33
N PRO A 207 11.85 6.53 2.38
CA PRO A 207 13.28 6.76 2.20
C PRO A 207 14.01 5.59 1.53
N TYR A 208 13.66 4.36 1.91
CA TYR A 208 14.31 3.15 1.40
C TYR A 208 13.87 2.84 -0.02
N ILE A 209 12.57 2.98 -0.32
CA ILE A 209 12.03 2.81 -1.68
C ILE A 209 12.63 3.85 -2.62
N TYR A 210 12.79 5.11 -2.19
CA TYR A 210 13.45 6.14 -2.98
C TYR A 210 14.89 5.75 -3.37
N LEU A 211 15.67 5.23 -2.42
CA LEU A 211 17.04 4.79 -2.69
C LEU A 211 17.08 3.59 -3.66
N ILE A 212 16.17 2.63 -3.49
CA ILE A 212 16.02 1.47 -4.39
C ILE A 212 15.63 1.93 -5.80
N HIS A 213 14.64 2.81 -5.90
CA HIS A 213 14.16 3.40 -7.14
C HIS A 213 15.28 4.11 -7.89
N LYS A 214 16.02 4.98 -7.20
CA LYS A 214 17.19 5.69 -7.76
C LYS A 214 18.25 4.72 -8.26
N ALA A 215 18.58 3.69 -7.49
CA ALA A 215 19.59 2.70 -7.87
C ALA A 215 19.20 1.90 -9.12
N ILE A 216 17.92 1.53 -9.25
CA ILE A 216 17.42 0.79 -10.42
C ILE A 216 17.35 1.69 -11.66
N THR A 217 16.85 2.91 -11.51
CA THR A 217 16.70 3.85 -12.63
C THR A 217 18.06 4.35 -13.16
N ALA A 218 19.04 4.58 -12.29
CA ALA A 218 20.40 4.91 -12.70
C ALA A 218 21.03 3.79 -13.55
N LYS A 219 20.94 2.54 -13.11
CA LYS A 219 21.45 1.38 -13.88
C LYS A 219 20.77 1.21 -15.24
N THR A 220 19.47 1.47 -15.29
CA THR A 220 18.69 1.37 -16.54
C THR A 220 19.12 2.45 -17.53
N ALA A 221 19.44 3.66 -17.07
CA ALA A 221 19.96 4.73 -17.94
C ALA A 221 21.37 4.43 -18.49
N GLU A 222 22.21 3.71 -17.73
CA GLU A 222 23.54 3.30 -18.18
C GLU A 222 23.49 2.20 -19.25
N HIS A 223 22.53 1.27 -19.20
CA HIS A 223 22.41 0.16 -20.17
C HIS A 223 21.75 0.55 -21.50
N VAL A 224 21.19 1.76 -21.60
CA VAL A 224 20.53 2.29 -22.81
C VAL A 224 21.48 3.22 -23.60
N ARG A 225 22.67 3.51 -23.06
CA ARG A 225 23.75 4.24 -23.75
C ARG A 225 24.75 3.27 -24.37
#